data_AF-A0A8S3S168-F1
#
_entry.id   AF-A0A8S3S168-F1
#
_cell.length_a   1.000
_cell.length_b   1.000
_cell.length_c   1.000
_cell.angle_alpha   90.00
_cell.angle_beta   90.00
_cell.angle_gamma   90.00
#
_symmetry.space_group_name_H-M   'P 1'
#
loop_
_entity.id
_entity.type
_entity.pdbx_description
1 polymer ?
#
loop_
_entity_poly.entity_id
_entity_poly.type
_entity_poly.pdbx_seq_one_letter_code
_entity_poly.pdbx_strand_id
1 'polypeptide(L)'
;MKKRLLSRGVMIVRNLCVDLVVKPRRFALPHDVIDIKDLSTVNKPMSKICKAHTGQKLIFFCVKHDTITCHVCISESHKECDINHIEKAAKGIKDSAAIHDLKQRIHNQKSVIEKVKEEYNELSTKINHDKDQQHKRLIQLRSTIDDRLNQLYKNIDTHYNQGVEKYQATQNN
;
A
#
# COMPACT_ATOMS: atom_id res chain seq x y z
N MET A 1 2.86 61.45 34.81
CA MET A 1 2.20 60.64 35.88
C MET A 1 1.34 59.56 35.23
N LYS A 2 1.38 58.34 35.77
CA LYS A 2 0.55 57.15 35.43
C LYS A 2 -0.96 57.50 35.53
N LYS A 3 -1.93 56.91 34.81
CA LYS A 3 -2.36 55.49 34.74
C LYS A 3 -3.28 55.31 33.50
N ARG A 4 -3.02 54.31 32.65
CA ARG A 4 -3.80 53.05 32.45
C ARG A 4 -5.31 53.21 32.24
N LEU A 5 -5.78 52.77 31.06
CA LEU A 5 -6.85 51.77 30.92
C LEU A 5 -6.52 50.86 29.72
N LEU A 6 -6.61 49.56 29.98
CA LEU A 6 -6.51 48.42 29.06
C LEU A 6 -7.79 48.42 28.18
N SER A 7 -7.78 47.98 26.93
CA SER A 7 -7.85 46.55 26.61
C SER A 7 -7.52 46.26 25.15
N ARG A 8 -6.65 45.28 24.98
CA ARG A 8 -6.12 44.68 23.75
C ARG A 8 -7.20 44.32 22.72
N GLY A 9 -7.18 45.01 21.59
CA GLY A 9 -7.70 44.51 20.33
C GLY A 9 -6.68 43.59 19.65
N VAL A 10 -7.20 42.60 18.95
CA VAL A 10 -6.55 41.79 17.92
C VAL A 10 -5.49 40.80 18.44
N MET A 11 -5.94 39.63 18.89
CA MET A 11 -5.15 38.41 18.71
C MET A 11 -5.57 37.73 17.43
N ILE A 12 -4.65 37.77 16.47
CA ILE A 12 -4.57 36.94 15.29
C ILE A 12 -4.61 35.48 15.73
N VAL A 13 -5.74 34.78 15.54
CA VAL A 13 -5.75 33.31 15.62
C VAL A 13 -5.35 32.80 14.23
N ARG A 14 -4.04 32.77 14.00
CA ARG A 14 -3.46 32.05 12.87
C ARG A 14 -3.78 30.57 13.03
N ASN A 15 -4.57 30.03 12.11
CA ASN A 15 -4.61 28.66 11.64
C ASN A 15 -3.92 27.62 12.55
N LEU A 16 -4.69 26.99 13.45
CA LEU A 16 -4.45 25.59 13.77
C LEU A 16 -5.22 24.75 12.74
N CYS A 17 -4.67 24.67 11.52
CA CYS A 17 -4.82 23.45 10.75
C CYS A 17 -4.07 22.38 11.52
N VAL A 18 -4.81 21.54 12.25
CA VAL A 18 -4.24 20.29 12.75
C VAL A 18 -4.05 19.39 11.54
N ASP A 19 -2.92 19.58 10.85
CA ASP A 19 -2.40 18.64 9.88
C ASP A 19 -2.00 17.36 10.62
N LEU A 20 -2.99 16.55 11.01
CA LEU A 20 -2.79 15.14 11.28
C LEU A 20 -2.72 14.39 9.95
N VAL A 21 -1.84 14.84 9.05
CA VAL A 21 -1.24 13.95 8.06
C VAL A 21 -0.16 13.19 8.82
N VAL A 22 -0.61 12.16 9.54
CA VAL A 22 0.29 11.08 9.95
C VAL A 22 0.75 10.45 8.65
N LYS A 23 1.87 10.96 8.10
CA LYS A 23 2.60 10.26 7.05
C LYS A 23 2.89 8.88 7.62
N PRO A 24 2.40 7.78 7.02
CA PRO A 24 2.79 6.47 7.48
C PRO A 24 4.32 6.44 7.41
N ARG A 25 4.97 6.24 8.56
CA ARG A 25 6.38 5.85 8.57
C ARG A 25 6.41 4.55 7.80
N ARG A 26 6.81 4.63 6.53
CA ARG A 26 7.21 3.46 5.77
C ARG A 26 8.39 2.91 6.56
N PHE A 27 8.14 1.90 7.39
CA PHE A 27 9.19 0.97 7.75
C PHE A 27 9.62 0.36 6.42
N ALA A 28 10.63 0.95 5.80
CA ALA A 28 11.32 0.35 4.68
C ALA A 28 12.11 -0.83 5.28
N LEU A 29 11.40 -1.95 5.52
CA LEU A 29 12.05 -3.24 5.45
C LEU A 29 12.77 -3.28 4.10
N PRO A 30 14.02 -3.74 4.00
CA PRO A 30 14.60 -4.04 2.71
C PRO A 30 13.75 -5.18 2.11
N HIS A 31 12.80 -4.82 1.28
CA HIS A 31 12.13 -5.75 0.39
C HIS A 31 13.03 -5.75 -0.84
N ASP A 32 13.69 -6.87 -1.08
CA ASP A 32 14.36 -7.11 -2.35
C ASP A 32 13.28 -7.14 -3.42
N VAL A 33 12.98 -5.96 -3.98
CA VAL A 33 12.22 -5.83 -5.20
C VAL A 33 13.16 -6.30 -6.29
N ILE A 34 13.10 -7.59 -6.59
CA ILE A 34 13.72 -8.13 -7.80
C ILE A 34 12.96 -7.47 -8.96
N ASP A 35 13.59 -6.47 -9.58
CA ASP A 35 13.05 -5.84 -10.77
C ASP A 35 12.97 -6.92 -11.87
N ILE A 36 11.77 -7.27 -12.30
CA ILE A 36 11.55 -8.36 -13.28
C ILE A 36 12.25 -8.05 -14.61
N LYS A 37 12.67 -6.80 -14.84
CA LYS A 37 13.52 -6.40 -15.96
C LYS A 37 14.90 -7.10 -15.95
N ASP A 38 15.41 -7.49 -14.79
CA ASP A 38 16.66 -8.25 -14.67
C ASP A 38 16.52 -9.73 -15.02
N LEU A 39 15.32 -10.24 -15.32
CA LEU A 39 15.19 -11.56 -15.96
C LEU A 39 15.52 -11.54 -17.45
N SER A 40 15.69 -10.36 -18.07
CA SER A 40 16.07 -10.25 -19.48
C SER A 40 17.49 -10.79 -19.76
N THR A 41 18.37 -10.82 -18.76
CA THR A 41 19.70 -11.48 -18.85
C THR A 41 19.63 -13.00 -18.77
N VAL A 42 18.51 -13.59 -18.32
CA VAL A 42 18.28 -15.05 -18.27
C VAL A 42 18.08 -15.64 -19.67
N ASN A 43 17.72 -14.81 -20.65
CA ASN A 43 17.46 -15.23 -22.04
C ASN A 43 18.62 -14.94 -23.00
N LYS A 44 19.88 -14.90 -22.52
CA LYS A 44 21.01 -14.94 -23.46
C LYS A 44 21.03 -16.33 -24.09
N PRO A 45 20.87 -16.50 -25.42
CA PRO A 45 20.86 -17.82 -26.01
C PRO A 45 22.21 -18.48 -25.72
N MET A 46 22.20 -19.55 -24.94
CA MET A 46 23.40 -20.36 -24.75
C MET A 46 23.88 -20.82 -26.12
N SER A 47 25.18 -20.63 -26.38
CA SER A 47 25.82 -21.20 -27.55
C SER A 47 25.49 -22.69 -27.60
N LYS A 48 24.91 -23.15 -28.71
CA LYS A 48 24.65 -24.58 -28.95
C LYS A 48 25.93 -25.35 -29.28
N ILE A 49 27.08 -24.67 -29.31
CA ILE A 49 28.38 -25.20 -29.70
C ILE A 49 29.29 -25.27 -28.48
N CYS A 50 30.02 -26.37 -28.36
CA CYS A 50 31.03 -26.59 -27.33
C CYS A 50 32.13 -25.53 -27.42
N LYS A 51 32.55 -25.01 -26.26
CA LYS A 51 33.65 -24.03 -26.17
C LYS A 51 35.03 -24.67 -26.40
N ALA A 52 35.19 -25.94 -26.00
CA ALA A 52 36.46 -26.66 -26.12
C ALA A 52 36.62 -27.33 -27.49
N HIS A 53 35.52 -27.74 -28.12
CA HIS A 53 35.54 -28.49 -29.38
C HIS A 53 34.74 -27.74 -30.44
N THR A 54 35.45 -26.95 -31.27
CA THR A 54 34.86 -26.12 -32.32
C THR A 54 33.96 -26.94 -33.25
N GLY A 55 32.75 -26.45 -33.51
CA GLY A 55 31.77 -27.09 -34.40
C GLY A 55 30.97 -28.23 -33.77
N GLN A 56 31.31 -28.68 -32.56
CA GLN A 56 30.58 -29.75 -31.88
C GLN A 56 29.34 -29.23 -31.15
N LYS A 57 28.20 -29.90 -31.33
CA LYS A 57 26.93 -29.50 -30.69
C LYS A 57 26.84 -30.00 -29.24
N LEU A 58 26.32 -29.15 -28.37
CA LEU A 58 25.96 -29.46 -26.99
C LEU A 58 24.57 -30.11 -26.96
N ILE A 59 24.52 -31.44 -26.97
CA ILE A 59 23.27 -32.23 -27.05
C ILE A 59 23.09 -33.20 -25.88
N PHE A 60 24.10 -33.32 -25.02
CA PHE A 60 24.10 -34.24 -23.88
C PHE A 60 24.16 -33.48 -22.56
N PHE A 61 23.64 -34.09 -21.51
CA PHE A 61 23.65 -33.60 -20.14
C PHE A 61 24.33 -34.64 -19.24
N CYS A 62 25.36 -34.22 -18.53
CA CYS A 62 26.09 -35.03 -17.58
C CYS A 62 25.49 -34.87 -16.19
N VAL A 63 24.85 -35.92 -15.66
CA VAL A 63 24.16 -35.88 -14.37
C VAL A 63 25.12 -35.64 -13.21
N LYS A 64 26.30 -36.27 -13.23
CA LYS A 64 27.30 -36.15 -12.15
C LYS A 64 27.87 -34.75 -11.98
N HIS A 65 27.97 -33.99 -13.07
CA HIS A 65 28.64 -32.68 -13.11
C HIS A 65 27.64 -31.53 -13.29
N ASP A 66 26.35 -31.83 -13.49
CA ASP A 66 25.29 -30.86 -13.78
C ASP A 66 25.63 -29.90 -14.93
N THR A 67 26.19 -30.44 -16.02
CA THR A 67 26.63 -29.65 -17.18
C THR A 67 26.19 -30.23 -18.51
N ILE A 68 26.05 -29.34 -19.50
CA ILE A 68 25.76 -29.71 -20.89
C ILE A 68 27.07 -29.96 -21.64
N THR A 69 27.17 -31.08 -22.34
CA THR A 69 28.39 -31.56 -23.00
C THR A 69 28.15 -31.97 -24.45
N CYS A 70 29.23 -32.00 -25.25
CA CYS A 70 29.23 -32.57 -26.60
C CYS A 70 29.78 -34.00 -26.60
N HIS A 71 29.69 -34.71 -27.72
CA HIS A 71 30.16 -36.09 -27.82
C HIS A 71 31.65 -36.26 -27.51
N VAL A 72 32.49 -35.26 -27.86
CA VAL A 72 33.94 -35.32 -27.62
C VAL A 72 34.25 -35.18 -26.12
N CYS A 73 33.59 -34.24 -25.42
CA CYS A 73 33.70 -34.13 -23.96
C CYS A 73 33.32 -35.44 -23.25
N ILE A 74 32.34 -36.19 -23.78
CA ILE A 74 31.96 -37.48 -23.20
C ILE A 74 33.13 -38.47 -23.29
N SER A 75 33.77 -38.57 -24.45
CA SER A 75 34.89 -39.48 -24.66
C SER A 75 36.15 -39.10 -23.88
N GLU A 76 36.40 -37.81 -23.67
CA GLU A 76 37.62 -37.29 -23.04
C GLU A 76 37.52 -37.17 -21.52
N SER A 77 36.45 -36.58 -21.00
CA SER A 77 36.35 -36.16 -19.60
C SER A 77 35.14 -36.72 -18.84
N HIS A 78 34.14 -37.26 -19.54
CA HIS A 78 32.92 -37.78 -18.92
C HIS A 78 32.61 -39.25 -19.25
N LYS A 79 33.64 -40.05 -19.54
CA LYS A 79 33.50 -41.44 -20.01
C LYS A 79 32.76 -42.34 -19.03
N GLU A 80 32.94 -42.09 -17.73
CA GLU A 80 32.32 -42.85 -16.63
C GLU A 80 31.15 -42.08 -15.97
N CYS A 81 30.66 -41.02 -16.61
CA CYS A 81 29.53 -40.26 -16.11
C CYS A 81 28.20 -40.78 -16.64
N ASP A 82 27.14 -40.61 -15.87
CA ASP A 82 25.78 -40.85 -16.35
C ASP A 82 25.38 -39.71 -17.29
N ILE A 83 25.26 -40.04 -18.58
CA ILE A 83 24.93 -39.10 -19.63
C ILE A 83 23.51 -39.33 -20.12
N ASN A 84 22.72 -38.24 -20.16
CA ASN A 84 21.39 -38.22 -20.76
C ASN A 84 21.36 -37.29 -21.97
N HIS A 85 20.49 -37.57 -22.94
CA HIS A 85 20.17 -36.58 -23.97
C HIS A 85 19.44 -35.40 -23.32
N ILE A 86 19.80 -34.16 -23.69
CA ILE A 86 19.24 -32.94 -23.05
C ILE A 86 17.72 -32.94 -23.12
N GLU A 87 17.13 -33.35 -24.22
CA GLU A 87 15.67 -33.37 -24.39
C GLU A 87 14.99 -34.28 -23.36
N LYS A 88 15.61 -35.43 -23.04
CA LYS A 88 15.10 -36.38 -22.06
C LYS A 88 15.24 -35.85 -20.64
N ALA A 89 16.37 -35.22 -20.32
CA ALA A 89 16.60 -34.57 -19.04
C ALA A 89 15.62 -33.38 -18.83
N ALA A 90 15.44 -32.54 -19.85
CA ALA A 90 14.53 -31.40 -19.81
C ALA A 90 13.06 -31.82 -19.64
N LYS A 91 12.65 -32.92 -20.28
CA LYS A 91 11.31 -33.49 -20.11
C LYS A 91 11.09 -33.95 -18.66
N GLY A 92 12.05 -34.69 -18.09
CA GLY A 92 11.98 -35.12 -16.69
C GLY A 92 11.87 -33.97 -15.69
N ILE A 93 12.54 -32.84 -15.96
CA ILE A 93 12.41 -31.63 -15.13
C ILE A 93 11.01 -31.02 -15.25
N LYS A 94 10.51 -30.84 -16.48
CA LYS A 94 9.18 -30.25 -16.74
C LYS A 94 8.04 -31.05 -16.10
N ASP A 95 8.18 -32.38 -16.11
CA ASP A 95 7.21 -33.31 -15.56
C ASP A 95 7.48 -33.62 -14.07
N SER A 96 8.48 -32.98 -13.46
CA SER A 96 8.82 -33.23 -12.06
C SER A 96 7.73 -32.75 -11.12
N ALA A 97 7.45 -33.55 -10.09
CA ALA A 97 6.51 -33.20 -9.02
C ALA A 97 6.88 -31.88 -8.34
N ALA A 98 8.19 -31.56 -8.24
CA ALA A 98 8.68 -30.32 -7.67
C ALA A 98 8.25 -29.08 -8.48
N ILE A 99 8.29 -29.13 -9.82
CA ILE A 99 7.80 -28.03 -10.66
C ILE A 99 6.28 -27.91 -10.55
N HIS A 100 5.56 -29.03 -10.48
CA HIS A 100 4.11 -29.01 -10.30
C HIS A 100 3.72 -28.38 -8.95
N ASP A 101 4.36 -28.81 -7.86
CA ASP A 101 4.17 -28.24 -6.51
C ASP A 101 4.47 -26.74 -6.51
N LEU A 102 5.59 -26.33 -7.10
CA LEU A 102 5.96 -24.91 -7.18
C LEU A 102 4.91 -24.09 -7.93
N LYS A 103 4.41 -24.59 -9.08
CA LYS A 103 3.33 -23.94 -9.84
C LYS A 103 2.05 -23.81 -9.02
N GLN A 104 1.68 -24.87 -8.30
CA GLN A 104 0.50 -24.85 -7.44
C GLN A 104 0.65 -23.87 -6.29
N ARG A 105 1.83 -23.81 -5.64
CA ARG A 105 2.13 -22.85 -4.58
C ARG A 105 2.07 -21.41 -5.09
N ILE A 106 2.62 -21.13 -6.27
CA ILE A 106 2.53 -19.81 -6.91
C ILE A 106 1.07 -19.44 -7.17
N HIS A 107 0.27 -20.39 -7.68
CA HIS A 107 -1.15 -20.16 -7.94
C HIS A 107 -1.93 -19.84 -6.64
N ASN A 108 -1.69 -20.62 -5.58
CA ASN A 108 -2.30 -20.39 -4.27
C ASN A 108 -1.90 -19.03 -3.69
N GLN A 109 -0.62 -18.67 -3.77
CA GLN A 109 -0.14 -17.35 -3.34
C GLN A 109 -0.79 -16.22 -4.11
N LYS A 110 -0.96 -16.36 -5.43
CA LYS A 110 -1.66 -15.38 -6.26
C LYS A 110 -3.11 -15.18 -5.81
N SER A 111 -3.83 -16.27 -5.53
CA SER A 111 -5.20 -16.19 -5.02
C SER A 111 -5.28 -15.50 -3.66
N VAL A 112 -4.32 -15.77 -2.76
CA VAL A 112 -4.26 -15.08 -1.46
C VAL A 112 -4.02 -13.58 -1.63
N ILE A 113 -3.11 -13.19 -2.53
CA ILE A 113 -2.83 -11.77 -2.83
C ILE A 113 -4.09 -11.08 -3.38
N GLU A 114 -4.84 -11.73 -4.27
CA GLU A 114 -6.09 -11.20 -4.83
C GLU A 114 -7.13 -10.98 -3.72
N LYS A 115 -7.32 -11.94 -2.82
CA LYS A 115 -8.24 -11.81 -1.68
C LYS A 115 -7.85 -10.66 -0.73
N VAL A 116 -6.57 -10.57 -0.37
CA VAL A 116 -6.09 -9.48 0.49
C VAL A 116 -6.32 -8.11 -0.16
N LYS A 117 -6.18 -8.03 -1.48
CA LYS A 117 -6.46 -6.80 -2.23
C LYS A 117 -7.94 -6.43 -2.21
N GLU A 118 -8.84 -7.41 -2.33
CA GLU A 118 -10.28 -7.21 -2.22
C GLU A 118 -10.66 -6.73 -0.81
N GLU A 119 -10.21 -7.42 0.24
CA GLU A 119 -10.45 -7.06 1.63
C GLU A 119 -9.93 -5.65 1.96
N TYR A 120 -8.75 -5.29 1.45
CA TYR A 120 -8.19 -3.95 1.62
C TYR A 120 -9.08 -2.87 0.99
N ASN A 121 -9.61 -3.12 -0.22
CA ASN A 121 -10.48 -2.18 -0.90
C ASN A 121 -11.80 -2.01 -0.15
N GLU A 122 -12.39 -3.10 0.35
CA GLU A 122 -13.60 -3.04 1.18
C GLU A 122 -13.37 -2.29 2.49
N LEU A 123 -12.23 -2.51 3.14
CA LEU A 123 -11.90 -1.80 4.37
C LEU A 123 -11.72 -0.29 4.10
N SER A 124 -11.04 0.06 3.01
CA SER A 124 -10.84 1.45 2.59
C SER A 124 -12.16 2.17 2.32
N THR A 125 -13.12 1.52 1.64
CA THR A 125 -14.44 2.12 1.39
C THR A 125 -15.23 2.31 2.69
N LYS A 126 -15.20 1.34 3.61
CA LYS A 126 -15.83 1.47 4.94
C LYS A 126 -15.25 2.64 5.74
N ILE A 127 -13.91 2.77 5.79
CA ILE A 127 -13.25 3.86 6.50
C ILE A 127 -13.66 5.23 5.94
N ASN A 128 -13.71 5.37 4.61
CA ASN A 128 -14.13 6.63 3.99
C ASN A 128 -15.60 6.93 4.26
N HIS A 129 -16.46 5.92 4.20
CA HIS A 129 -17.88 6.07 4.53
C HIS A 129 -18.07 6.54 5.99
N ASP A 130 -17.39 5.90 6.93
CA ASP A 130 -17.46 6.26 8.35
C ASP A 130 -16.94 7.68 8.58
N LYS A 131 -15.83 8.06 7.94
CA LYS A 131 -15.29 9.42 8.00
C LYS A 131 -16.33 10.46 7.53
N ASP A 132 -17.00 10.20 6.41
CA ASP A 132 -18.03 11.09 5.89
C ASP A 132 -19.25 11.16 6.82
N GLN A 133 -19.66 10.03 7.41
CA GLN A 133 -20.73 10.02 8.40
C GLN A 133 -20.37 10.85 9.64
N GLN A 134 -19.16 10.69 10.17
CA GLN A 134 -18.70 11.47 11.33
C GLN A 134 -18.66 12.96 11.01
N HIS A 135 -18.19 13.32 9.81
CA HIS A 135 -18.19 14.72 9.38
C HIS A 135 -19.61 15.31 9.32
N LYS A 136 -20.57 14.57 8.76
CA LYS A 136 -21.99 14.98 8.72
C LYS A 136 -22.56 15.16 10.13
N ARG A 137 -22.29 14.22 11.05
CA ARG A 137 -22.74 14.32 12.45
C ARG A 137 -22.17 15.55 13.15
N LEU A 138 -20.90 15.87 12.91
CA LEU A 138 -20.27 17.08 13.47
C LEU A 138 -20.90 18.37 12.94
N ILE A 139 -21.21 18.44 11.64
CA ILE A 139 -21.90 19.59 11.05
C ILE A 139 -23.30 19.75 11.66
N GLN A 140 -24.05 18.65 11.79
CA GLN A 140 -25.39 18.67 12.40
C GLN A 140 -25.35 19.11 13.87
N LEU A 141 -24.38 18.62 14.64
CA LEU A 141 -24.20 19.01 16.03
C LEU A 141 -23.89 20.51 16.13
N ARG A 142 -22.98 21.01 15.29
CA ARG A 142 -22.65 22.44 15.24
C ARG A 142 -23.88 23.29 14.93
N SER A 143 -24.64 22.93 13.89
CA SER A 143 -25.89 23.62 13.56
C SER A 143 -26.87 23.66 14.73
N THR A 144 -27.02 22.53 15.43
CA THR A 144 -27.92 22.44 16.60
C THR A 144 -27.48 23.36 17.73
N ILE A 145 -26.17 23.47 17.97
CA ILE A 145 -25.60 24.39 18.96
C ILE A 145 -25.86 25.84 18.56
N ASP A 146 -25.57 26.19 17.30
CA ASP A 146 -25.78 27.54 16.78
C ASP A 146 -27.26 27.96 16.87
N ASP A 147 -28.18 27.04 16.53
CA ASP A 147 -29.63 27.27 16.66
C ASP A 147 -30.05 27.51 18.11
N ARG A 148 -29.53 26.72 19.06
CA ARG A 148 -29.82 26.91 20.49
C ARG A 148 -29.24 28.23 21.02
N LEU A 149 -28.04 28.61 20.61
CA LEU A 149 -27.44 29.90 20.99
C LEU A 149 -28.29 31.06 20.47
N ASN A 150 -28.73 31.00 19.22
CA ASN A 150 -29.60 32.01 18.62
C ASN A 150 -30.94 32.12 19.36
N GLN A 151 -31.53 31.00 19.79
CA GLN A 151 -32.74 31.00 20.62
C GLN A 151 -32.50 31.66 21.99
N LEU A 152 -31.37 31.35 22.65
CA LEU A 152 -31.03 31.95 23.93
C LEU A 152 -30.83 33.47 23.82
N TYR A 153 -30.15 33.95 22.78
CA TYR A 153 -29.99 35.39 22.53
C TYR A 153 -31.34 36.08 22.34
N LYS A 154 -32.22 35.51 21.52
CA LYS A 154 -33.58 36.05 21.32
C LYS A 154 -34.39 36.10 22.61
N ASN A 155 -34.27 35.08 23.46
CA ASN A 155 -34.97 35.04 24.73
C ASN A 155 -34.45 36.13 25.69
N ILE A 156 -33.13 36.32 25.75
CA ILE A 156 -32.49 37.37 26.56
C ILE A 156 -32.96 38.75 26.09
N ASP A 157 -32.92 39.02 24.79
CA ASP A 157 -33.36 40.30 24.22
C ASP A 157 -34.84 40.56 24.52
N THR A 158 -35.68 39.53 24.38
CA THR A 158 -37.11 39.62 24.68
C THR A 158 -37.35 39.96 26.15
N HIS A 159 -36.68 39.27 27.08
CA HIS A 159 -36.80 39.54 28.51
C HIS A 159 -36.26 40.91 28.90
N TYR A 160 -35.15 41.34 28.30
CA TYR A 160 -34.58 42.66 28.50
C TYR A 160 -35.58 43.76 28.08
N ASN A 161 -36.12 43.67 26.86
CA ASN A 161 -37.09 44.65 26.35
C ASN A 161 -38.36 44.71 27.19
N GLN A 162 -38.92 43.55 27.58
CA GLN A 162 -40.06 43.50 28.51
C GLN A 162 -39.76 44.16 29.86
N GLY A 163 -38.54 44.00 30.37
CA GLY A 163 -38.11 44.66 31.62
C GLY A 163 -38.03 46.18 31.48
N VAL A 164 -37.48 46.66 30.36
CA VAL A 164 -37.40 48.09 30.03
C VAL A 164 -38.79 48.71 29.93
N GLU A 165 -39.71 48.07 29.21
CA GLU A 165 -41.10 48.53 29.05
C GLU A 165 -41.82 48.64 30.40
N LYS A 166 -41.70 47.62 31.26
CA LYS A 166 -42.30 47.63 32.61
C LYS A 166 -41.75 48.76 33.48
N TYR A 167 -40.44 49.00 33.44
CA TYR A 167 -39.81 50.07 34.20
C TYR A 167 -40.31 51.46 33.76
N GLN A 168 -40.42 51.68 32.44
CA GLN A 168 -40.94 52.93 31.90
C GLN A 168 -42.41 53.14 32.26
N ALA A 169 -43.24 52.09 32.21
CA ALA A 169 -44.64 52.16 32.61
C ALA A 169 -44.82 52.56 34.10
N THR A 170 -43.91 52.11 34.99
CA THR A 170 -43.96 52.47 36.41
C THR A 170 -43.46 53.89 36.72
N GLN A 171 -42.68 54.51 35.84
CA GLN A 171 -42.19 55.90 36.02
C GLN A 171 -43.21 56.94 35.54
N ASN A 172 -44.19 56.54 34.73
CA ASN A 172 -45.20 57.42 34.13
C ASN A 172 -46.55 57.42 34.87
N ASN A 173 -46.68 56.65 35.97
CA ASN A 173 -47.83 56.61 36.88
C ASN A 173 -47.43 57.18 38.24
#